data_AF-A0A7S1XAP1-F1
#
_entry.id   AF-A0A7S1XAP1-F1
#
_cell.length_a   1.000
_cell.length_b   1.000
_cell.length_c   1.000
_cell.angle_alpha   90.00
_cell.angle_beta   90.00
_cell.angle_gamma   90.00
#
_symmetry.space_group_name_H-M   'P 1'
#
loop_
_entity.id
_entity.type
_entity.pdbx_description
1 polymer ?
#
loop_
_entity_poly.entity_id
_entity_poly.type
_entity_poly.pdbx_seq_one_letter_code
_entity_poly.pdbx_strand_id
1 'polypeptide(L)'
;GLATGGPPKKHQTAIEKAIENMAEGKYQEEKDGVQYLVENRCLFLTRDCAQLNLTYGGPSAMKSLKSTPEEFEKLRADKLIDLKPRSLGSCALVANSENLLSGARGAEIDAHDTIFRHNTPVKGFEKAVGKRPSSVMWVKAKYMKKASAAGNAELMYDP
;
A
#
# COMPACT_ATOMS: atom_id res chain seq x y z
N GLY A 1 -24.24 9.97 15.45
CA GLY A 1 -23.05 9.13 15.29
C GLY A 1 -23.40 7.97 14.39
N LEU A 2 -22.67 7.74 13.31
CA LEU A 2 -22.90 6.60 12.42
C LEU A 2 -22.27 5.35 13.05
N ALA A 3 -23.11 4.38 13.40
CA ALA A 3 -22.66 3.05 13.79
C ALA A 3 -22.16 2.33 12.53
N THR A 4 -20.85 2.38 12.29
CA THR A 4 -20.22 1.51 11.30
C THR A 4 -20.29 0.09 11.85
N GLY A 5 -21.18 -0.75 11.31
CA GLY A 5 -21.28 -2.15 11.68
C GLY A 5 -19.90 -2.80 11.55
N GLY A 6 -19.33 -3.19 12.69
CA GLY A 6 -18.05 -3.90 12.74
C GLY A 6 -18.12 -5.24 11.99
N PRO A 7 -16.96 -5.90 11.79
CA PRO A 7 -16.91 -7.19 11.12
C PRO A 7 -17.88 -8.21 11.76
N PRO A 8 -18.42 -9.18 10.98
CA PRO A 8 -19.36 -10.17 11.50
C PRO A 8 -18.81 -10.88 12.74
N LYS A 9 -19.57 -10.88 13.85
CA LYS A 9 -19.15 -11.44 15.17
C LYS A 9 -18.49 -12.83 15.06
N LYS A 10 -18.98 -13.66 14.14
CA LYS A 10 -18.49 -15.04 13.92
C LYS A 10 -17.02 -15.13 13.43
N HIS A 11 -16.44 -14.06 12.92
CA HIS A 11 -15.04 -14.03 12.44
C HIS A 11 -14.23 -12.90 13.08
N GLN A 12 -14.80 -12.17 14.02
CA GLN A 12 -14.19 -10.98 14.60
C GLN A 12 -12.82 -11.29 15.22
N THR A 13 -12.73 -12.32 16.06
CA THR A 13 -11.46 -12.72 16.69
C THR A 13 -10.40 -13.17 15.69
N ALA A 14 -10.80 -13.83 14.60
CA ALA A 14 -9.86 -14.25 13.56
C ALA A 14 -9.33 -13.04 12.76
N ILE A 15 -10.21 -12.06 12.49
CA ILE A 15 -9.85 -10.81 11.82
C ILE A 15 -8.96 -9.95 12.71
N GLU A 16 -9.31 -9.78 13.99
CA GLU A 16 -8.52 -9.04 14.97
C GLU A 16 -7.12 -9.64 15.12
N LYS A 17 -7.03 -10.96 15.31
CA LYS A 17 -5.75 -11.67 15.38
C LYS A 17 -4.94 -11.55 14.08
N ALA A 18 -5.59 -11.56 12.92
CA ALA A 18 -4.90 -11.32 11.64
C ALA A 18 -4.38 -9.88 11.56
N ILE A 19 -5.14 -8.89 12.02
CA ILE A 19 -4.72 -7.48 12.09
C ILE A 19 -3.55 -7.30 13.06
N GLU A 20 -3.61 -7.90 14.26
CA GLU A 20 -2.53 -7.88 15.25
C GLU A 20 -1.27 -8.53 14.71
N ASN A 21 -1.38 -9.72 14.12
CA ASN A 21 -0.25 -10.36 13.46
C ASN A 21 0.34 -9.45 12.38
N MET A 22 -0.49 -8.88 11.48
CA MET A 22 -0.01 -7.97 10.44
C MET A 22 0.65 -6.71 11.02
N ALA A 23 0.14 -6.17 12.13
CA ALA A 23 0.73 -5.03 12.83
C ALA A 23 2.08 -5.37 13.46
N GLU A 24 2.27 -6.61 13.91
CA GLU A 24 3.55 -7.16 14.35
C GLU A 24 4.44 -7.60 13.17
N GLY A 25 4.01 -7.38 11.93
CA GLY A 25 4.71 -7.83 10.72
C GLY A 25 4.59 -9.34 10.46
N LYS A 26 3.79 -10.07 11.23
CA LYS A 26 3.57 -11.51 11.09
C LYS A 26 2.41 -11.76 10.12
N TYR A 27 2.63 -12.59 9.10
CA TYR A 27 1.54 -13.07 8.22
C TYR A 27 1.65 -14.57 8.00
N GLN A 28 0.53 -15.19 7.65
CA GLN A 28 0.50 -16.61 7.33
C GLN A 28 0.81 -16.79 5.85
N GLU A 29 1.81 -17.62 5.57
CA GLU A 29 2.14 -18.08 4.21
C GLU A 29 1.95 -19.59 4.15
N GLU A 30 1.30 -20.09 3.10
CA GLU A 30 1.17 -21.52 2.86
C GLU A 30 2.17 -21.95 1.80
N LYS A 31 3.05 -22.89 2.14
CA LYS A 31 4.01 -23.48 1.22
C LYS A 31 3.96 -24.99 1.36
N ASP A 32 3.76 -25.68 0.24
CA ASP A 32 3.65 -27.15 0.17
C ASP A 32 2.58 -27.73 1.13
N GLY A 33 1.48 -27.00 1.35
CA GLY A 33 0.39 -27.40 2.25
C GLY A 33 0.66 -27.16 3.74
N VAL A 34 1.79 -26.55 4.09
CA VAL A 34 2.16 -26.21 5.47
C VAL A 34 2.01 -24.70 5.66
N GLN A 35 1.35 -24.29 6.75
CA GLN A 35 1.23 -22.89 7.12
C GLN A 35 2.40 -22.43 7.99
N TYR A 36 3.07 -21.38 7.55
CA TYR A 36 4.18 -20.73 8.24
C TYR A 36 3.74 -19.36 8.75
N LEU A 37 4.13 -19.03 9.98
CA LEU A 37 4.06 -17.65 10.47
C LEU A 37 5.36 -16.96 10.06
N VAL A 38 5.29 -16.07 9.08
CA VAL A 38 6.46 -15.36 8.54
C VAL A 38 6.48 -13.95 9.12
N GLU A 39 7.60 -13.55 9.71
CA GLU A 39 7.80 -12.21 10.26
C GLU A 39 8.41 -11.28 9.21
N ASN A 40 7.55 -10.61 8.45
CA ASN A 40 7.93 -9.50 7.58
C ASN A 40 7.91 -8.19 8.36
N ARG A 41 9.08 -7.79 8.85
CA ARG A 41 9.30 -6.43 9.36
C ARG A 41 9.22 -5.35 8.28
N CYS A 42 9.18 -5.76 7.00
CA CYS A 42 9.25 -4.87 5.86
C CYS A 42 8.13 -5.14 4.85
N LEU A 43 6.98 -4.48 5.06
CA LEU A 43 5.84 -4.51 4.13
C LEU A 43 6.12 -3.75 2.82
N PHE A 44 7.03 -2.78 2.84
CA PHE A 44 7.37 -1.96 1.69
C PHE A 44 8.84 -2.12 1.31
N LEU A 45 9.13 -2.05 0.01
CA LEU A 45 10.49 -2.00 -0.50
C LEU A 45 11.05 -0.58 -0.29
N THR A 46 11.59 -0.34 0.90
CA THR A 46 12.29 0.91 1.26
C THR A 46 13.80 0.70 1.22
N ARG A 47 14.57 1.79 1.33
CA ARG A 47 16.02 1.70 1.47
C ARG A 47 16.41 0.78 2.60
N ASP A 48 15.72 0.82 3.73
CA ASP A 48 16.06 0.00 4.89
C ASP A 48 15.49 -1.44 4.79
N CYS A 49 14.57 -1.65 3.86
CA CYS A 49 13.82 -2.90 3.73
C CYS A 49 14.16 -3.77 2.54
N ALA A 50 14.94 -3.32 1.55
CA ALA A 50 15.39 -4.12 0.41
C ALA A 50 16.36 -5.25 0.81
N GLN A 51 15.81 -6.31 1.38
CA GLN A 51 16.50 -7.55 1.71
C GLN A 51 15.56 -8.70 1.34
N LEU A 52 16.07 -9.70 0.63
CA LEU A 52 15.24 -10.75 0.04
C LEU A 52 14.36 -11.50 1.05
N ASN A 53 14.87 -11.68 2.26
CA ASN A 53 14.21 -12.46 3.30
C ASN A 53 13.45 -11.59 4.31
N LEU A 54 13.49 -10.26 4.18
CA LEU A 54 12.75 -9.35 5.07
C LEU A 54 11.64 -8.60 4.33
N THR A 55 11.81 -8.26 3.05
CA THR A 55 10.77 -7.57 2.29
C THR A 55 9.67 -8.52 1.86
N TYR A 56 8.42 -8.17 2.15
CA TYR A 56 7.28 -8.79 1.50
C TYR A 56 7.39 -8.67 -0.02
N GLY A 57 7.39 -9.81 -0.72
CA GLY A 57 7.55 -9.85 -2.17
C GLY A 57 8.96 -9.51 -2.67
N GLY A 58 9.98 -9.49 -1.79
CA GLY A 58 11.39 -9.25 -2.16
C GLY A 58 11.90 -10.12 -3.32
N PRO A 59 11.68 -11.45 -3.32
CA PRO A 59 12.07 -12.32 -4.43
C PRO A 59 11.39 -11.94 -5.76
N SER A 60 10.11 -11.57 -5.70
CA SER A 60 9.34 -11.12 -6.87
C SER A 60 9.85 -9.77 -7.39
N ALA A 61 10.17 -8.84 -6.48
CA ALA A 61 10.74 -7.53 -6.82
C ALA A 61 12.11 -7.68 -7.47
N MET A 62 13.00 -8.51 -6.93
CA MET A 62 14.30 -8.84 -7.52
C MET A 62 14.14 -9.38 -8.94
N LYS A 63 13.23 -10.34 -9.14
CA LYS A 63 12.92 -10.89 -10.46
C LYS A 63 12.40 -9.82 -11.44
N SER A 64 11.54 -8.92 -10.99
CA SER A 64 11.03 -7.80 -11.81
C SER A 64 12.11 -6.79 -12.17
N LEU A 65 13.07 -6.56 -11.26
CA LEU A 65 14.21 -5.67 -11.48
C LEU A 65 15.33 -6.34 -12.29
N LYS A 66 15.22 -7.64 -12.59
CA LYS A 66 16.24 -8.45 -13.28
C LYS A 66 17.62 -8.35 -12.61
N SER A 67 17.64 -8.23 -11.29
CA SER A 67 18.86 -8.10 -10.48
C SER A 67 19.29 -9.44 -9.88
N THR A 68 20.57 -9.65 -9.63
CA THR A 68 21.04 -10.75 -8.75
C THR A 68 20.68 -10.47 -7.28
N PRO A 69 20.78 -11.46 -6.37
CA PRO A 69 20.66 -11.23 -4.93
C PRO A 69 21.60 -10.13 -4.42
N GLU A 70 22.86 -10.18 -4.81
CA GLU A 70 23.87 -9.21 -4.41
C GLU A 70 23.58 -7.82 -4.99
N GLU A 71 23.09 -7.73 -6.22
CA GLU A 71 22.66 -6.48 -6.84
C GLU A 71 21.38 -5.93 -6.21
N PHE A 72 20.45 -6.77 -5.80
CA PHE A 72 19.22 -6.35 -5.11
C PHE A 72 19.51 -5.80 -3.72
N GLU A 73 20.45 -6.43 -3.00
CA GLU A 73 20.95 -5.90 -1.73
C GLU A 73 21.77 -4.61 -1.94
N LYS A 74 22.53 -4.51 -3.04
CA LYS A 74 23.33 -3.32 -3.43
C LYS A 74 22.54 -2.20 -4.10
N LEU A 75 21.34 -2.44 -4.62
CA LEU A 75 20.40 -1.43 -5.16
C LEU A 75 20.03 -0.38 -4.08
N ARG A 76 20.42 -0.61 -2.84
CA ARG A 76 20.37 0.32 -1.70
C ARG A 76 21.44 1.40 -1.78
N ALA A 77 20.98 2.63 -1.96
CA ALA A 77 21.22 3.78 -1.07
C ALA A 77 20.53 5.03 -1.62
N ASP A 78 20.40 5.10 -2.95
CA ASP A 78 20.10 6.28 -3.74
C ASP A 78 18.76 6.19 -4.49
N LYS A 79 18.29 4.99 -4.85
CA LYS A 79 17.06 4.81 -5.66
C LYS A 79 15.80 4.47 -4.86
N LEU A 80 15.93 3.99 -3.62
CA LEU A 80 14.81 3.58 -2.80
C LEU A 80 14.51 4.61 -1.72
N ILE A 81 13.22 4.78 -1.40
CA ILE A 81 12.78 5.76 -0.42
C ILE A 81 13.36 5.46 0.98
N ASP A 82 13.93 6.47 1.60
CA ASP A 82 14.41 6.42 2.98
C ASP A 82 13.29 6.84 3.94
N LEU A 83 12.62 5.86 4.55
CA LEU A 83 11.55 6.10 5.53
C LEU A 83 12.12 6.20 6.95
N LYS A 84 12.93 7.24 7.23
CA LYS A 84 13.36 7.52 8.60
C LYS A 84 12.15 7.70 9.52
N PRO A 85 12.25 7.40 10.84
CA PRO A 85 11.17 7.63 11.77
C PRO A 85 10.58 9.05 11.65
N ARG A 86 9.26 9.14 11.48
CA ARG A 86 8.50 10.40 11.30
C ARG A 86 8.80 11.21 10.02
N SER A 87 9.54 10.66 9.06
CA SER A 87 9.86 11.35 7.79
C SER A 87 8.65 11.66 6.90
N LEU A 88 7.53 10.96 7.09
CA LEU A 88 6.31 11.14 6.30
C LEU A 88 5.44 12.33 6.75
N GLY A 89 5.73 12.95 7.91
CA GLY A 89 4.87 13.97 8.49
C GLY A 89 3.46 13.44 8.82
N SER A 90 2.47 14.32 8.72
CA SER A 90 1.05 13.95 8.82
C SER A 90 0.63 13.10 7.60
N CYS A 91 -0.11 12.02 7.84
CA CYS A 91 -0.46 11.05 6.79
C CYS A 91 -1.98 10.89 6.62
N ALA A 92 -2.45 10.92 5.38
CA ALA A 92 -3.79 10.48 5.01
C ALA A 92 -3.73 9.14 4.26
N LEU A 93 -4.39 8.11 4.79
CA LEU A 93 -4.60 6.84 4.09
C LEU A 93 -6.02 6.80 3.53
N VAL A 94 -6.15 6.92 2.21
CA VAL A 94 -7.42 6.98 1.51
C VAL A 94 -7.66 5.64 0.80
N ALA A 95 -8.54 4.84 1.38
CA ALA A 95 -9.00 3.59 0.78
C ALA A 95 -10.28 3.80 -0.05
N ASN A 96 -10.69 2.76 -0.79
CA ASN A 96 -11.91 2.78 -1.57
C ASN A 96 -13.09 2.31 -0.74
N SER A 97 -13.86 3.24 -0.20
CA SER A 97 -15.11 2.94 0.49
C SER A 97 -16.16 3.97 0.12
N GLU A 98 -17.40 3.53 -0.09
CA GLU A 98 -18.51 4.40 -0.47
C GLU A 98 -18.82 5.47 0.59
N ASN A 99 -18.48 5.20 1.86
CA ASN A 99 -18.65 6.16 2.95
C ASN A 99 -17.84 7.46 2.77
N LEU A 100 -16.79 7.47 1.92
CA LEU A 100 -16.07 8.70 1.60
C LEU A 100 -16.91 9.68 0.79
N LEU A 101 -17.84 9.18 -0.05
CA LEU A 101 -18.64 10.01 -0.95
C LEU A 101 -19.59 10.96 -0.22
N SER A 102 -20.01 10.60 0.99
CA SER A 102 -20.90 11.44 1.81
C SER A 102 -20.17 12.45 2.69
N GLY A 103 -18.85 12.26 2.93
CA GLY A 103 -18.13 12.94 4.00
C GLY A 103 -17.48 14.28 3.65
N ALA A 104 -17.44 14.67 2.37
CA ALA A 104 -16.76 15.89 1.88
C ALA A 104 -15.35 16.13 2.50
N ARG A 105 -14.58 15.06 2.68
CA ARG A 105 -13.30 15.05 3.43
C ARG A 105 -12.11 15.53 2.61
N GLY A 106 -12.31 15.96 1.36
CA GLY A 106 -11.20 16.19 0.43
C GLY A 106 -10.21 17.25 0.88
N ALA A 107 -10.69 18.36 1.46
CA ALA A 107 -9.81 19.41 1.98
C ALA A 107 -8.97 18.95 3.18
N GLU A 108 -9.53 18.10 4.04
CA GLU A 108 -8.81 17.53 5.18
C GLU A 108 -7.76 16.53 4.71
N ILE A 109 -8.08 15.70 3.71
CA ILE A 109 -7.12 14.78 3.09
C ILE A 109 -5.94 15.56 2.48
N ASP A 110 -6.23 16.59 1.69
CA ASP A 110 -5.21 17.37 0.97
C ASP A 110 -4.26 18.15 1.91
N ALA A 111 -4.66 18.37 3.17
CA ALA A 111 -3.87 19.04 4.19
C ALA A 111 -2.74 18.19 4.79
N HIS A 112 -2.69 16.88 4.53
CA HIS A 112 -1.66 15.99 5.09
C HIS A 112 -0.37 16.03 4.28
N ASP A 113 0.78 15.88 4.92
CA ASP A 113 2.10 15.89 4.27
C ASP A 113 2.29 14.70 3.30
N THR A 114 1.76 13.53 3.66
CA THR A 114 1.81 12.32 2.83
C THR A 114 0.41 11.77 2.58
N ILE A 115 0.09 11.48 1.32
CA ILE A 115 -1.20 10.91 0.92
C ILE A 115 -0.99 9.54 0.26
N PHE A 116 -1.54 8.49 0.89
CA PHE A 116 -1.57 7.13 0.35
C PHE A 116 -2.95 6.86 -0.26
N ARG A 117 -3.00 6.41 -1.52
CA ARG A 117 -4.25 5.97 -2.17
C ARG A 117 -4.16 4.54 -2.65
N HIS A 118 -5.26 3.80 -2.55
CA HIS A 118 -5.37 2.44 -3.08
C HIS A 118 -6.46 2.37 -4.16
N ASN A 119 -6.07 2.38 -5.44
CA ASN A 119 -6.97 2.34 -6.59
C ASN A 119 -8.13 3.37 -6.53
N THR A 120 -7.92 4.54 -5.90
CA THR A 120 -8.99 5.53 -5.68
C THR A 120 -9.08 6.49 -6.87
N PRO A 121 -10.22 6.55 -7.59
CA PRO A 121 -10.43 7.58 -8.59
C PRO A 121 -10.57 8.96 -7.92
N VAL A 122 -9.82 9.94 -8.41
CA VAL A 122 -9.84 11.32 -7.89
C VAL A 122 -10.77 12.21 -8.71
N LYS A 123 -10.67 12.13 -10.04
CA LYS A 123 -11.44 12.99 -10.96
C LYS A 123 -12.95 12.81 -10.76
N GLY A 124 -13.65 13.90 -10.48
CA GLY A 124 -15.09 13.93 -10.21
C GLY A 124 -15.48 13.59 -8.76
N PHE A 125 -14.51 13.28 -7.90
CA PHE A 125 -14.71 12.93 -6.49
C PHE A 125 -13.88 13.82 -5.54
N GLU A 126 -13.29 14.90 -6.04
CA GLU A 126 -12.31 15.74 -5.33
C GLU A 126 -12.85 16.27 -4.00
N LYS A 127 -14.15 16.58 -3.94
CA LYS A 127 -14.79 17.02 -2.68
C LYS A 127 -14.73 15.93 -1.60
N ALA A 128 -14.89 14.67 -1.98
CA ALA A 128 -14.87 13.53 -1.07
C ALA A 128 -13.45 13.07 -0.75
N VAL A 129 -12.59 12.98 -1.77
CA VAL A 129 -11.29 12.30 -1.66
C VAL A 129 -10.08 13.22 -1.77
N GLY A 130 -10.26 14.51 -2.01
CA GLY A 130 -9.19 15.48 -2.20
C GLY A 130 -8.69 15.47 -3.64
N LYS A 131 -8.01 16.53 -4.05
CA LYS A 131 -7.47 16.72 -5.41
C LYS A 131 -5.96 16.61 -5.47
N ARG A 132 -5.27 16.60 -4.32
CA ARG A 132 -3.81 16.57 -4.29
C ARG A 132 -3.30 15.20 -4.79
N PRO A 133 -2.23 15.18 -5.61
CA PRO A 133 -1.59 13.95 -6.04
C PRO A 133 -1.18 13.07 -4.86
N SER A 134 -1.20 11.76 -5.08
CA SER A 134 -0.82 10.79 -4.05
C SER A 134 0.69 10.76 -3.92
N SER A 135 1.20 10.79 -2.70
CA SER A 135 2.62 10.51 -2.44
C SER A 135 2.96 9.05 -2.75
N VAL A 136 2.03 8.13 -2.50
CA VAL A 136 2.14 6.71 -2.84
C VAL A 136 0.79 6.20 -3.32
N MET A 137 0.82 5.47 -4.44
CA MET A 137 -0.40 4.90 -5.03
C MET A 137 -0.26 3.39 -5.21
N TRP A 138 -1.14 2.63 -4.55
CA TRP A 138 -1.22 1.19 -4.73
C TRP A 138 -2.19 0.85 -5.84
N VAL A 139 -1.62 0.50 -6.99
CA VAL A 139 -2.38 0.04 -8.14
C VAL A 139 -2.21 -1.46 -8.29
N LYS A 140 -3.31 -2.21 -8.42
CA LYS A 140 -3.18 -3.64 -8.74
C LYS A 140 -2.58 -3.78 -10.14
N ALA A 141 -1.56 -4.63 -10.31
CA ALA A 141 -0.84 -4.81 -11.57
C ALA A 141 -1.75 -5.08 -12.79
N LYS A 142 -2.91 -5.72 -12.59
CA LYS A 142 -3.92 -5.94 -13.63
C LYS A 142 -4.50 -4.65 -14.21
N TYR A 143 -4.62 -3.58 -13.42
CA TYR A 143 -5.09 -2.28 -13.86
C TYR A 143 -4.00 -1.50 -14.60
N MET A 144 -2.74 -1.69 -14.21
CA MET A 144 -1.60 -1.12 -14.92
C MET A 144 -1.48 -1.67 -16.36
N LYS A 145 -1.66 -2.99 -16.55
CA LYS A 145 -1.64 -3.62 -17.89
C LYS A 145 -2.76 -3.12 -18.81
N LYS A 146 -3.92 -2.77 -18.25
CA LYS A 146 -5.07 -2.26 -19.01
C LYS A 146 -4.86 -0.80 -19.43
N ALA A 147 -4.20 0.00 -18.59
CA ALA A 147 -3.86 1.39 -18.91
C ALA A 147 -2.81 1.49 -20.03
N SER A 148 -1.76 0.66 -19.99
CA SER A 148 -0.73 0.61 -21.04
C SER A 148 -1.22 0.03 -22.36
N ALA A 149 -2.18 -0.91 -22.34
CA ALA A 149 -2.82 -1.42 -23.55
C ALA A 149 -3.81 -0.44 -24.22
N ALA A 150 -4.34 0.52 -23.46
CA ALA A 150 -5.34 1.47 -23.95
C ALA A 150 -4.76 2.74 -24.58
N GLY A 151 -3.42 2.88 -24.68
CA GLY A 151 -2.76 4.10 -25.16
C GLY A 151 -2.97 5.35 -24.29
N ASN A 152 -3.81 5.25 -23.26
CA ASN A 152 -4.18 6.32 -22.35
C ASN A 152 -3.34 6.21 -21.08
N ALA A 153 -2.03 6.47 -21.20
CA ALA A 153 -1.19 6.72 -20.03
C ALA A 153 -1.62 8.02 -19.30
N GLU A 154 -2.50 8.82 -19.89
CA GLU A 154 -2.92 10.14 -19.42
C GLU A 154 -4.32 10.16 -18.75
N LEU A 155 -4.97 9.01 -18.54
CA LEU A 155 -6.25 8.94 -17.84
C LEU A 155 -6.11 8.19 -16.51
N MET A 156 -6.01 8.96 -15.42
CA MET A 156 -6.21 8.63 -13.99
C MET A 156 -5.01 8.75 -13.06
N TYR A 157 -3.80 9.05 -13.55
CA TYR A 157 -2.60 9.12 -12.73
C TYR A 157 -1.72 10.27 -13.20
N ASP A 158 -1.98 11.47 -12.67
CA ASP A 158 -1.05 12.59 -12.77
C ASP A 158 -0.14 12.52 -11.53
N PRO A 159 1.18 12.31 -11.67
CA PRO A 159 2.11 12.36 -10.53
C PRO A 159 2.11 13.71 -9.81
#